data_AF-A0A7W0F3T3-F1
#
_entry.id   AF-A0A7W0F3T3-F1
#
_cell.length_a   1.000
_cell.length_b   1.000
_cell.length_c   1.000
_cell.angle_alpha   90.00
_cell.angle_beta   90.00
_cell.angle_gamma   90.00
#
_symmetry.space_group_name_H-M   'P 1'
#
loop_
_entity.id
_entity.type
_entity.pdbx_description
1 polymer ?
#
loop_
_entity_poly.entity_id
_entity_poly.type
_entity_poly.pdbx_seq_one_letter_code
_entity_poly.pdbx_strand_id
1 'polypeptide(L)' 'MLKKAGKPEKCEMCGNKDKRVLAVHHKDGNRKNNKNDNLQWLCRNCHCLIHLV' A
#
# COMPACT_ATOMS: atom_id res chain seq x y z
N MET A 1 8.27 -9.02 -0.51
CA MET A 1 7.27 -8.54 0.47
C MET A 1 7.77 -7.22 1.05
N LEU A 2 6.96 -6.16 0.99
CA LEU A 2 7.33 -4.76 1.27
C LEU A 2 8.27 -4.52 2.46
N LYS A 3 8.10 -5.28 3.56
CA LYS A 3 8.98 -5.20 4.73
C LYS A 3 10.45 -5.57 4.44
N LYS A 4 10.70 -6.48 3.51
CA LYS A 4 12.06 -6.86 3.09
C LYS A 4 12.73 -5.85 2.16
N ALA A 5 11.95 -4.93 1.57
CA ALA A 5 12.46 -3.93 0.63
C ALA A 5 12.94 -2.64 1.32
N GLY A 6 12.89 -2.56 2.66
CA GLY A 6 13.25 -1.35 3.40
C GLY A 6 12.28 -0.18 3.21
N LYS A 7 11.11 -0.39 2.60
CA LYS A 7 10.11 0.67 2.42
C LYS A 7 9.51 1.07 3.78
N PRO A 8 9.35 2.38 4.04
CA PRO A 8 8.78 2.86 5.28
C PRO A 8 7.34 2.34 5.42
N GLU A 9 7.01 1.77 6.58
CA GLU A 9 5.65 1.31 6.92
C GLU A 9 4.74 2.52 7.21
N LYS A 10 4.45 3.30 6.17
CA LYS A 10 3.55 4.45 6.19
C LYS A 10 2.71 4.48 4.92
N CYS A 11 1.52 5.05 4.99
CA CYS A 11 0.69 5.29 3.81
C CYS A 11 1.46 6.21 2.85
N GLU A 12 1.64 5.80 1.59
CA GLU A 12 2.33 6.62 0.58
C GLU A 12 1.50 7.85 0.15
N MET A 13 0.17 7.83 0.37
CA MET A 13 -0.73 8.93 0.00
C MET A 13 -0.88 10.00 1.08
N CYS A 14 -1.10 9.62 2.34
CA CYS A 14 -1.36 10.56 3.43
C CYS A 14 -0.31 10.54 4.54
N GLY A 15 0.69 9.67 4.46
CA GLY A 15 1.76 9.58 5.46
C GLY A 15 1.38 8.90 6.78
N ASN A 16 0.15 8.40 6.94
CA ASN A 16 -0.28 7.72 8.17
C ASN A 16 0.65 6.54 8.49
N LYS A 17 1.13 6.46 9.74
CA LYS A 17 2.10 5.46 10.21
C LYS A 17 1.46 4.37 11.07
N ASP A 18 0.15 4.44 11.30
CA ASP A 18 -0.56 3.44 12.11
C ASP A 18 -0.66 2.12 11.35
N LYS A 19 0.21 1.18 11.73
CA LYS A 19 0.33 -0.14 11.10
C LYS A 19 -0.96 -0.97 11.15
N ARG A 20 -1.88 -0.69 12.09
CA ARG A 20 -3.15 -1.40 12.22
C ARG A 20 -4.09 -1.14 11.06
N VAL A 21 -3.94 0.02 10.40
CA VAL A 21 -4.80 0.44 9.28
C VAL A 21 -4.09 0.41 7.94
N LEU A 22 -2.80 0.09 7.91
CA LEU A 22 -2.02 -0.05 6.67
C LEU A 22 -2.28 -1.41 6.02
N ALA A 23 -2.56 -1.36 4.73
CA ALA A 23 -2.73 -2.51 3.85
C ALA A 23 -1.78 -2.40 2.65
N VAL A 24 -1.43 -3.55 2.09
CA VAL A 24 -0.68 -3.63 0.85
C VAL A 24 -1.64 -3.37 -0.31
N HIS A 25 -1.26 -2.47 -1.20
CA HIS A 25 -1.98 -2.17 -2.42
C HIS A 25 -1.10 -2.43 -3.64
N HIS A 26 -1.69 -3.05 -4.67
CA HIS A 26 -1.07 -3.31 -5.96
C HIS A 26 -1.41 -2.16 -6.91
N LYS A 27 -0.42 -1.38 -7.32
CA LYS A 27 -0.58 -0.19 -8.18
C LYS A 27 -1.23 -0.51 -9.53
N ASP A 28 -0.93 -1.68 -10.08
CA ASP A 28 -1.47 -2.15 -11.35
C ASP A 28 -2.82 -2.89 -11.21
N GLY A 29 -3.37 -3.02 -10.00
CA GLY A 29 -4.57 -3.81 -9.71
C GLY A 29 -4.39 -5.32 -9.85
N ASN A 30 -3.24 -5.80 -10.33
CA ASN A 30 -2.96 -7.22 -10.50
C ASN A 30 -2.39 -7.82 -9.21
N ARG A 31 -3.25 -8.51 -8.46
CA ARG A 31 -2.91 -9.18 -7.19
C ARG A 31 -1.81 -10.24 -7.31
N LYS A 32 -1.47 -10.69 -8.53
CA LYS A 32 -0.36 -11.64 -8.77
C LYS A 32 0.99 -10.95 -8.97
N ASN A 33 1.02 -9.65 -9.32
CA ASN A 33 2.26 -8.91 -9.54
C ASN A 33 2.86 -8.42 -8.21
N ASN A 34 3.67 -9.27 -7.58
CA ASN A 34 4.26 -9.01 -6.26
C ASN A 34 5.63 -8.30 -6.30
N LYS A 35 5.96 -7.61 -7.40
CA LYS A 35 7.19 -6.80 -7.50
C LYS A 35 7.16 -5.67 -6.48
N ASN A 36 8.27 -5.43 -5.78
CA ASN A 36 8.32 -4.42 -4.70
C ASN A 36 7.93 -3.00 -5.15
N ASP A 37 8.18 -2.66 -6.42
CA ASP A 37 7.85 -1.36 -6.99
C ASP A 37 6.35 -1.21 -7.31
N ASN A 38 5.69 -2.35 -7.59
CA ASN A 38 4.24 -2.45 -7.82
C ASN A 38 3.44 -2.43 -6.50
N LEU A 39 4.07 -2.80 -5.39
CA LEU A 39 3.44 -2.78 -4.07
C LEU A 39 3.66 -1.42 -3.38
N GLN A 40 2.62 -0.93 -2.72
CA GLN A 40 2.68 0.24 -1.85
C GLN A 40 1.89 0.03 -0.55
N TRP A 41 2.25 0.79 0.47
CA TRP A 41 1.49 0.85 1.71
C TRP A 41 0.42 1.93 1.59
N LEU A 42 -0.83 1.58 1.86
CA LEU A 42 -1.93 2.54 1.95
C LEU A 42 -2.74 2.30 3.22
N CYS A 43 -3.21 3.38 3.85
CA CYS A 43 -4.20 3.23 4.91
C CYS A 43 -5.56 2.86 4.31
N ARG A 44 -6.43 2.24 5.12
CA ARG A 44 -7.78 1.83 4.68
C ARG A 44 -8.57 2.96 4.01
N ASN A 45 -8.48 4.18 4.51
CA ASN A 45 -9.16 5.34 3.92
C ASN A 45 -8.66 5.63 2.50
N CYS A 46 -7.34 5.76 2.31
CA CYS A 46 -6.76 5.98 0.99
C CYS A 46 -6.97 4.79 0.05
N HIS A 47 -6.95 3.57 0.58
CA HIS A 47 -7.23 2.36 -0.18
C HIS A 47 -8.65 2.35 -0.74
N CYS A 48 -9.63 2.76 0.07
CA CYS A 48 -11.01 2.93 -0.38
C CYS A 48 -11.12 3.98 -1.48
N LEU A 49 -10.46 5.14 -1.35
CA LEU A 49 -10.50 6.20 -2.37
C LEU A 49 -10.02 5.75 -3.76
N ILE A 50 -9.03 4.85 -3.82
CA ILE A 50 -8.51 4.34 -5.10
C ILE A 50 -9.45 3.33 -5.76
N HIS A 51 -10.23 2.58 -4.97
CA HIS A 51 -11.16 1.56 -5.49
C HIS A 51 -12.61 2.04 -5.59
N LEU A 52 -12.92 3.24 -5.12
CA LEU A 52 -14.25 3.87 -5.17
C LEU A 52 -14.44 4.74 -6.44
N VAL A 53 -13.56 4.58 -7.43
CA VAL A 53 -13.69 5.16 -8.78
C VAL A 53 -13.78 4.02 -9.79
#